data_AF-A0A2V8SSP3-F1
#
_entry.id   AF-A0A2V8SSP3-F1
#
_cell.length_a   1.000
_cell.length_b   1.000
_cell.length_c   1.000
_cell.angle_alpha   90.00
_cell.angle_beta   90.00
_cell.angle_gamma   90.00
#
_symmetry.space_group_name_H-M   'P 1'
#
loop_
_entity.id
_entity.type
_entity.pdbx_description
1 polymer ?
#
loop_
_entity_poly.entity_id
_entity_poly.type
_entity_poly.pdbx_seq_one_letter_code
_entity_poly.pdbx_strand_id
1 'polypeptide(L)'
;MKYIFTLIVALLIPVQLSAQEATVLAETHFIVVDSKDNVFATRKYGLVKIAPDGTITNLSKQGPVIGGMDRAWQDLIIDSKDNMYAHDGKEIYKIVVSSDNIVTLTRFAGQQWSYKLEDGPLATAGINSIGLMAVDKKDNIYFTDSADKIKDTIGTNFVTDNFNLSDPARKVEKKNRKAFNVIRKISPSGMISTLKTPDGKFILPNQISGMTIDLQGNIIFGSYSFGRFVGKIDIATGAITLVAGQPYKREWCPVYTQGPIATAEFVEPETIIVNKKGEILFTDQRINRVIKIADGKVSTLAGGNIINPCSANIAGSSEGGNRDGKASTALFGSAKGMAYDSVGNLYITDVSNHSIRKLTPAGIVSTFAK
;
A
#
# COMPACT_ATOMS: atom_id res chain seq x y z
N MET A 1 71.53 23.42 -29.77
CA MET A 1 70.77 24.53 -29.17
C MET A 1 69.51 23.93 -28.55
N LYS A 2 69.29 24.22 -27.26
CA LYS A 2 68.29 23.61 -26.36
C LYS A 2 66.86 23.60 -26.95
N TYR A 3 66.16 22.47 -26.89
CA TYR A 3 64.72 22.45 -26.64
C TYR A 3 64.35 21.23 -25.78
N ILE A 4 63.46 21.53 -24.84
CA ILE A 4 63.16 20.83 -23.60
C ILE A 4 62.07 19.77 -23.87
N PHE A 5 62.29 18.54 -23.40
CA PHE A 5 61.24 17.53 -23.26
C PHE A 5 60.23 18.02 -22.21
N THR A 6 59.01 18.35 -22.62
CA THR A 6 57.89 18.54 -21.69
C THR A 6 56.99 17.32 -21.79
N LEU A 7 57.04 16.49 -20.74
CA LEU A 7 56.19 15.34 -20.53
C LEU A 7 54.76 15.83 -20.34
N ILE A 8 53.85 15.56 -21.29
CA ILE A 8 52.42 15.78 -21.07
C ILE A 8 51.93 14.67 -20.15
N VAL A 9 51.83 14.98 -18.86
CA VAL A 9 51.07 14.17 -17.90
C VAL A 9 49.61 14.36 -18.26
N ALA A 10 48.98 13.31 -18.78
CA ALA A 10 47.53 13.24 -18.87
C ALA A 10 46.98 13.31 -17.43
N LEU A 11 46.46 14.48 -17.04
CA LEU A 11 45.55 14.57 -15.90
C LEU A 11 44.30 13.77 -16.29
N LEU A 12 44.24 12.51 -15.85
CA LEU A 12 42.97 11.89 -15.51
C LEU A 12 42.37 12.76 -14.41
N ILE A 13 41.48 13.67 -14.80
CA ILE A 13 40.49 14.20 -13.87
C ILE A 13 39.53 13.03 -13.65
N PRO A 14 39.52 12.35 -12.50
CA PRO A 14 38.29 11.68 -12.13
C PRO A 14 37.27 12.81 -12.02
N VAL A 15 36.33 12.85 -12.96
CA VAL A 15 35.03 13.41 -12.66
C VAL A 15 34.52 12.54 -11.52
N GLN A 16 34.82 12.93 -10.29
CA GLN A 16 34.00 12.58 -9.17
C GLN A 16 32.68 13.28 -9.47
N LEU A 17 31.82 12.60 -10.25
CA LEU A 17 30.40 12.71 -10.02
C LEU A 17 30.28 12.39 -8.54
N SER A 18 30.10 13.43 -7.71
CA SER A 18 29.55 13.22 -6.38
C SER A 18 28.30 12.39 -6.64
N ALA A 19 28.32 11.13 -6.21
CA ALA A 19 27.12 10.34 -6.15
C ALA A 19 26.19 11.14 -5.26
N GLN A 20 25.30 11.85 -5.94
CA GLN A 20 24.07 12.47 -5.52
C GLN A 20 23.73 12.05 -4.08
N GLU A 21 23.54 13.02 -3.19
CA GLU A 21 22.60 12.83 -2.09
C GLU A 21 21.23 12.57 -2.75
N ALA A 22 21.03 11.35 -3.25
CA ALA A 22 19.74 10.83 -3.61
C ALA A 22 18.91 11.00 -2.33
N THR A 23 17.83 11.77 -2.42
CA THR A 23 16.98 12.12 -1.27
C THR A 23 16.73 10.86 -0.48
N VAL A 24 16.96 10.89 0.84
CA VAL A 24 16.88 9.68 1.69
C VAL A 24 15.50 9.02 1.55
N LEU A 25 14.48 9.80 1.18
CA LEU A 25 13.09 9.42 0.91
C LEU A 25 12.73 9.26 -0.59
N ALA A 26 13.70 8.99 -1.47
CA ALA A 26 13.43 8.71 -2.86
C ALA A 26 12.49 7.49 -3.02
N GLU A 27 11.39 7.67 -3.74
CA GLU A 27 10.37 6.64 -4.00
C GLU A 27 9.85 5.96 -2.70
N THR A 28 9.52 6.74 -1.66
CA THR A 28 8.88 6.17 -0.46
C THR A 28 7.45 5.77 -0.71
N HIS A 29 7.11 4.48 -0.52
CA HIS A 29 5.81 3.92 -0.91
C HIS A 29 4.94 3.53 0.28
N PHE A 30 5.44 2.65 1.13
CA PHE A 30 4.69 2.08 2.25
C PHE A 30 5.21 2.65 3.55
N ILE A 31 4.30 2.88 4.51
CA ILE A 31 4.60 3.58 5.75
C ILE A 31 3.86 2.91 6.90
N VAL A 32 4.53 2.78 8.02
CA VAL A 32 3.95 2.34 9.30
C VAL A 32 4.47 3.25 10.42
N VAL A 33 3.76 3.29 11.53
CA VAL A 33 4.15 4.02 12.73
C VAL A 33 4.18 3.05 13.90
N ASP A 34 5.27 3.06 14.66
CA ASP A 34 5.44 2.22 15.85
C ASP A 34 4.78 2.81 17.10
N SER A 35 4.78 2.05 18.20
CA SER A 35 4.22 2.47 19.49
C SER A 35 4.90 3.70 20.12
N LYS A 36 6.05 4.13 19.57
CA LYS A 36 6.83 5.30 20.01
C LYS A 36 6.70 6.47 19.03
N ASP A 37 5.75 6.40 18.11
CA ASP A 37 5.48 7.39 17.07
C ASP A 37 6.65 7.61 16.08
N ASN A 38 7.57 6.65 15.97
CA ASN A 38 8.54 6.64 14.89
C ASN A 38 7.84 6.22 13.61
N VAL A 39 8.09 6.99 12.55
CA VAL A 39 7.61 6.69 11.21
C VAL A 39 8.64 5.81 10.52
N PHE A 40 8.23 4.64 10.04
CA PHE A 40 9.03 3.80 9.17
C PHE A 40 8.48 3.84 7.77
N ALA A 41 9.34 4.09 6.78
CA ALA A 41 8.94 4.12 5.39
C ALA A 41 9.85 3.24 4.54
N THR A 42 9.25 2.43 3.67
CA THR A 42 10.00 1.77 2.61
C THR A 42 10.41 2.81 1.59
N ARG A 43 11.57 2.62 0.97
CA ARG A 43 12.08 3.41 -0.15
C ARG A 43 12.56 2.47 -1.25
N LYS A 44 12.99 3.02 -2.38
CA LYS A 44 13.66 2.24 -3.42
C LYS A 44 14.84 1.48 -2.80
N TYR A 45 14.68 0.16 -2.63
CA TYR A 45 15.67 -0.72 -2.03
C TYR A 45 16.07 -0.36 -0.59
N GLY A 46 15.09 -0.15 0.31
CA GLY A 46 15.44 -0.02 1.72
C GLY A 46 14.30 0.40 2.66
N LEU A 47 14.70 0.72 3.88
CA LEU A 47 13.86 1.16 4.98
C LEU A 47 14.53 2.34 5.68
N VAL A 48 13.73 3.36 5.99
CA VAL A 48 14.14 4.49 6.82
C VAL A 48 13.27 4.56 8.06
N LYS A 49 13.84 5.07 9.13
CA LYS A 49 13.13 5.45 10.36
C LYS A 49 13.22 6.95 10.50
N ILE A 50 12.11 7.59 10.87
CA ILE A 50 12.03 9.02 11.14
C ILE A 50 11.46 9.16 12.53
N ALA A 51 12.27 9.69 13.45
CA ALA A 51 11.85 9.91 14.82
C ALA A 51 10.78 11.02 14.90
N PRO A 52 10.01 11.11 16.01
CA PRO A 52 8.98 12.14 16.18
C PRO A 52 9.48 13.58 16.00
N ASP A 53 10.77 13.84 16.25
CA ASP A 53 11.43 15.13 16.06
C ASP A 53 11.85 15.41 14.60
N GLY A 54 11.61 14.48 13.68
CA GLY A 54 11.96 14.56 12.26
C GLY A 54 13.34 13.98 11.93
N THR A 55 14.10 13.47 12.89
CA THR A 55 15.44 12.90 12.64
C THR A 55 15.34 11.65 11.78
N ILE A 56 15.97 11.67 10.59
CA ILE A 56 15.96 10.56 9.63
C ILE A 56 17.17 9.65 9.86
N THR A 57 16.91 8.36 10.07
CA THR A 57 17.91 7.29 10.14
C THR A 57 17.73 6.31 8.98
N ASN A 58 18.78 6.15 8.17
CA ASN A 58 18.80 5.16 7.09
C ASN A 58 19.18 3.79 7.63
N LEU A 59 18.17 2.97 7.95
CA LEU A 59 18.36 1.66 8.56
C LEU A 59 19.04 0.66 7.62
N SER A 60 18.89 0.83 6.30
CA SER A 60 19.50 -0.07 5.30
C SER A 60 21.03 0.03 5.22
N LYS A 61 21.63 1.08 5.81
CA LYS A 61 23.08 1.29 5.83
C LYS A 61 23.73 0.98 7.18
N GLN A 62 22.95 0.56 8.19
CA GLN A 62 23.45 0.33 9.53
C GLN A 62 23.84 -1.14 9.76
N GLY A 63 25.13 -1.44 9.62
CA GLY A 63 25.71 -2.72 10.07
C GLY A 63 25.30 -3.95 9.25
N PRO A 64 25.68 -5.17 9.65
CA PRO A 64 25.44 -6.37 8.86
C PRO A 64 23.93 -6.62 8.74
N VAL A 65 23.34 -6.18 7.63
CA VAL A 65 21.98 -6.57 7.26
C VAL A 65 22.03 -8.04 6.85
N ILE A 66 21.85 -8.93 7.82
CA ILE A 66 21.76 -10.37 7.58
C ILE A 66 20.56 -10.59 6.63
N GLY A 67 20.83 -10.89 5.37
CA GLY A 67 19.81 -11.14 4.34
C GLY A 67 19.51 -10.00 3.34
N GLY A 68 20.14 -8.83 3.47
CA GLY A 68 20.04 -7.71 2.52
C GLY A 68 18.68 -6.97 2.52
N MET A 69 18.71 -5.64 2.73
CA MET A 69 17.55 -4.73 2.71
C MET A 69 17.28 -4.10 1.33
N ASP A 70 18.16 -4.36 0.36
CA ASP A 70 18.10 -3.80 -0.99
C ASP A 70 17.07 -4.55 -1.86
N ARG A 71 15.80 -4.49 -1.47
CA ARG A 71 14.69 -5.20 -2.12
C ARG A 71 13.57 -4.24 -2.50
N ALA A 72 12.87 -4.55 -3.58
CA ALA A 72 11.64 -3.86 -3.94
C ALA A 72 10.50 -4.39 -3.06
N TRP A 73 10.38 -3.84 -1.86
CA TRP A 73 9.29 -4.15 -0.94
C TRP A 73 7.96 -3.76 -1.58
N GLN A 74 7.01 -4.68 -1.56
CA GLN A 74 5.70 -4.51 -2.19
C GLN A 74 4.58 -4.15 -1.19
N ASP A 75 4.86 -4.25 0.11
CA ASP A 75 4.01 -3.75 1.20
C ASP A 75 4.83 -3.69 2.52
N LEU A 76 4.30 -2.98 3.52
CA LEU A 76 4.85 -2.90 4.87
C LEU A 76 3.72 -2.78 5.90
N ILE A 77 3.67 -3.72 6.85
CA ILE A 77 2.74 -3.69 8.00
C ILE A 77 3.51 -3.78 9.32
N ILE A 78 2.85 -3.47 10.42
CA ILE A 78 3.42 -3.52 11.78
C ILE A 78 2.44 -4.18 12.75
N ASP A 79 2.91 -5.11 13.58
CA ASP A 79 2.09 -5.76 14.61
C ASP A 79 2.03 -4.94 15.91
N SER A 80 1.24 -5.40 16.88
CA SER A 80 1.09 -4.72 18.18
C SER A 80 2.36 -4.70 19.05
N LYS A 81 3.42 -5.40 18.64
CA LYS A 81 4.70 -5.51 19.35
C LYS A 81 5.82 -4.77 18.60
N ASP A 82 5.47 -3.88 17.67
CA ASP A 82 6.37 -3.14 16.79
C ASP A 82 7.24 -4.03 15.88
N ASN A 83 6.85 -5.28 15.65
CA ASN A 83 7.48 -6.07 14.60
C ASN A 83 6.90 -5.64 13.25
N MET A 84 7.77 -5.27 12.33
CA MET A 84 7.37 -4.95 10.97
C MET A 84 7.44 -6.18 10.08
N TYR A 85 6.59 -6.23 9.06
CA TYR A 85 6.58 -7.29 8.08
C TYR A 85 6.52 -6.69 6.68
N ALA A 86 7.44 -7.12 5.82
CA ALA A 86 7.52 -6.69 4.42
C ALA A 86 7.74 -7.91 3.52
N HIS A 87 7.37 -7.81 2.24
CA HIS A 87 7.54 -8.91 1.29
C HIS A 87 8.05 -8.43 -0.07
N ASP A 88 8.72 -9.33 -0.79
CA ASP A 88 9.21 -9.11 -2.16
C ASP A 88 8.31 -9.77 -3.22
N GLY A 89 7.14 -10.24 -2.80
CA GLY A 89 6.19 -11.00 -3.62
C GLY A 89 6.32 -12.51 -3.50
N LYS A 90 7.40 -13.03 -2.89
CA LYS A 90 7.64 -14.48 -2.73
C LYS A 90 7.76 -14.88 -1.27
N GLU A 91 8.46 -14.07 -0.48
CA GLU A 91 8.71 -14.32 0.93
C GLU A 91 8.26 -13.14 1.77
N ILE A 92 7.65 -13.41 2.93
CA ILE A 92 7.40 -12.42 3.96
C ILE A 92 8.60 -12.44 4.90
N TYR A 93 9.12 -11.26 5.21
CA TYR A 93 10.22 -11.04 6.12
C TYR A 93 9.73 -10.31 7.36
N LYS A 94 10.18 -10.76 8.52
CA LYS A 94 10.01 -10.05 9.78
C LYS A 94 11.21 -9.12 9.99
N ILE A 95 10.93 -7.86 10.26
CA ILE A 95 11.91 -6.80 10.50
C ILE A 95 11.74 -6.35 11.96
N VAL A 96 12.81 -6.48 12.74
CA VAL A 96 12.88 -5.99 14.12
C VAL A 96 13.96 -4.92 14.18
N VAL A 97 13.62 -3.75 14.71
CA VAL A 97 14.54 -2.63 14.87
C VAL A 97 14.79 -2.40 16.36
N SER A 98 16.03 -2.59 16.80
CA SER A 98 16.44 -2.35 18.19
C SER A 98 16.45 -0.86 18.55
N SER A 99 16.61 -0.56 19.84
CA SER A 99 16.81 0.83 20.32
C SER A 99 18.00 1.52 19.67
N ASP A 100 19.06 0.76 19.37
CA ASP A 100 20.30 1.25 18.77
C ASP A 100 20.23 1.29 17.23
N ASN A 101 19.02 1.20 16.66
CA ASN A 101 18.74 1.18 15.23
C ASN A 101 19.36 -0.01 14.46
N ILE A 102 19.81 -1.04 15.16
CA ILE A 102 20.23 -2.31 14.54
C ILE A 102 18.99 -3.04 14.02
N VAL A 103 19.05 -3.44 12.75
CA VAL A 103 18.00 -4.18 12.05
C VAL A 103 18.28 -5.67 12.10
N THR A 104 17.28 -6.45 12.53
CA THR A 104 17.24 -7.90 12.31
C THR A 104 16.17 -8.21 11.26
N LEU A 105 16.59 -8.86 10.17
CA LEU A 105 15.72 -9.31 9.08
C LEU A 105 15.70 -10.85 9.07
N THR A 106 14.54 -11.45 9.26
CA THR A 106 14.39 -12.92 9.20
C THR A 106 13.27 -13.31 8.25
N ARG A 107 13.46 -14.39 7.48
CA ARG A 107 12.37 -14.96 6.70
C ARG A 107 11.29 -15.46 7.66
N PHE A 108 10.10 -14.91 7.52
CA PHE A 108 8.95 -15.21 8.37
C PHE A 108 8.02 -16.24 7.74
N ALA A 109 7.69 -16.07 6.46
CA ALA A 109 6.78 -16.96 5.73
C ALA A 109 7.14 -17.05 4.25
N GLY A 110 6.65 -18.11 3.60
CA GLY A 110 6.84 -18.32 2.17
C GLY A 110 8.20 -18.93 1.82
N GLN A 111 8.33 -19.27 0.55
CA GLN A 111 9.53 -19.86 -0.02
C GLN A 111 9.60 -19.49 -1.49
N GLN A 112 10.80 -19.36 -2.02
CA GLN A 112 10.96 -19.02 -3.43
C GLN A 112 10.40 -20.15 -4.32
N TRP A 113 9.56 -19.76 -5.28
CA TRP A 113 9.02 -20.63 -6.34
C TRP A 113 8.14 -21.81 -5.88
N SER A 114 7.40 -21.67 -4.78
CA SER A 114 6.50 -22.74 -4.30
C SER A 114 5.30 -23.01 -5.21
N TYR A 115 4.70 -21.95 -5.76
CA TYR A 115 3.54 -21.98 -6.66
C TYR A 115 2.39 -22.90 -6.21
N LYS A 116 2.16 -22.97 -4.89
CA LYS A 116 1.19 -23.87 -4.25
C LYS A 116 0.22 -23.08 -3.39
N LEU A 117 -1.01 -23.59 -3.25
CA LEU A 117 -1.98 -23.18 -2.25
C LEU A 117 -2.17 -24.30 -1.24
N GLU A 118 -1.27 -24.32 -0.27
CA GLU A 118 -1.25 -25.35 0.78
C GLU A 118 -1.27 -24.65 2.13
N ASP A 119 -2.26 -24.99 2.95
CA ASP A 119 -2.37 -24.53 4.33
C ASP A 119 -1.46 -25.38 5.24
N GLY A 120 -1.02 -24.81 6.35
CA GLY A 120 -0.12 -25.49 7.29
C GLY A 120 0.81 -24.55 8.04
N PRO A 121 1.80 -25.09 8.76
CA PRO A 121 2.81 -24.29 9.45
C PRO A 121 3.60 -23.39 8.48
N LEU A 122 4.10 -22.24 8.97
CA LEU A 122 4.94 -21.29 8.22
C LEU A 122 6.05 -21.95 7.38
N ALA A 123 6.66 -23.01 7.91
CA ALA A 123 7.78 -23.71 7.30
C ALA A 123 7.42 -24.58 6.08
N THR A 124 6.15 -25.02 5.98
CA THR A 124 5.72 -26.00 4.97
C THR A 124 4.56 -25.51 4.11
N ALA A 125 3.86 -24.46 4.52
CA ALA A 125 2.76 -23.90 3.76
C ALA A 125 3.21 -23.39 2.38
N GLY A 126 2.39 -23.68 1.37
CA GLY A 126 2.56 -23.19 0.02
C GLY A 126 1.99 -21.79 -0.14
N ILE A 127 2.77 -20.91 -0.76
CA ILE A 127 2.36 -19.54 -1.14
C ILE A 127 2.76 -19.28 -2.59
N ASN A 128 1.85 -18.77 -3.40
CA ASN A 128 2.10 -18.55 -4.83
C ASN A 128 2.72 -17.19 -5.13
N SER A 129 2.02 -16.11 -4.78
CA SER A 129 2.51 -14.74 -4.93
C SER A 129 1.86 -13.83 -3.92
N ILE A 130 2.65 -13.33 -2.98
CA ILE A 130 2.19 -12.45 -1.91
C ILE A 130 1.92 -11.06 -2.51
N GLY A 131 0.73 -10.54 -2.29
CA GLY A 131 0.37 -9.14 -2.55
C GLY A 131 0.17 -8.39 -1.24
N LEU A 132 -0.91 -7.63 -1.15
CA LEU A 132 -1.27 -6.80 0.00
C LEU A 132 -1.29 -7.58 1.31
N MET A 133 -0.88 -6.94 2.40
CA MET A 133 -0.92 -7.45 3.75
C MET A 133 -1.70 -6.51 4.68
N ALA A 134 -2.32 -7.08 5.71
CA ALA A 134 -2.96 -6.34 6.79
C ALA A 134 -2.84 -7.12 8.09
N VAL A 135 -2.83 -6.42 9.22
CA VAL A 135 -2.75 -7.03 10.55
C VAL A 135 -3.99 -6.69 11.37
N ASP A 136 -4.53 -7.68 12.09
CA ASP A 136 -5.63 -7.45 13.02
C ASP A 136 -5.14 -7.18 14.46
N LYS A 137 -6.06 -6.78 15.33
CA LYS A 137 -5.78 -6.51 16.76
C LYS A 137 -5.29 -7.72 17.57
N LYS A 138 -5.31 -8.93 16.99
CA LYS A 138 -4.83 -10.17 17.61
C LYS A 138 -3.50 -10.62 16.97
N ASP A 139 -2.85 -9.74 16.19
CA ASP A 139 -1.64 -10.00 15.41
C ASP A 139 -1.79 -11.13 14.38
N ASN A 140 -3.00 -11.40 13.89
CA ASN A 140 -3.14 -12.22 12.69
C ASN A 140 -2.76 -11.37 11.47
N ILE A 141 -1.92 -11.92 10.60
CA ILE A 141 -1.55 -11.29 9.34
C ILE A 141 -2.42 -11.88 8.24
N TYR A 142 -3.20 -11.03 7.58
CA TYR A 142 -3.97 -11.35 6.39
C TYR A 142 -3.18 -10.91 5.18
N PHE A 143 -3.14 -11.72 4.13
CA PHE A 143 -2.47 -11.34 2.90
C PHE A 143 -3.17 -11.90 1.67
N THR A 144 -3.06 -11.19 0.56
CA THR A 144 -3.53 -11.70 -0.74
C THR A 144 -2.49 -12.65 -1.31
N ASP A 145 -2.92 -13.79 -1.80
CA ASP A 145 -2.08 -14.75 -2.52
C ASP A 145 -2.68 -14.94 -3.92
N SER A 146 -1.90 -14.61 -4.96
CA SER A 146 -2.39 -14.72 -6.33
C SER A 146 -2.78 -16.18 -6.60
N ALA A 147 -4.00 -16.36 -7.06
CA ALA A 147 -4.56 -17.62 -7.46
C ALA A 147 -4.42 -17.88 -8.97
N ASP A 148 -3.85 -16.95 -9.76
CA ASP A 148 -3.80 -17.08 -11.22
C ASP A 148 -2.99 -18.31 -11.68
N LYS A 149 -2.00 -18.76 -10.90
CA LYS A 149 -1.23 -19.99 -11.20
C LYS A 149 -1.88 -21.28 -10.68
N ILE A 150 -3.00 -21.19 -9.97
CA ILE A 150 -3.72 -22.31 -9.34
C ILE A 150 -5.22 -22.28 -9.64
N LYS A 151 -5.62 -21.55 -10.69
CA LYS A 151 -7.03 -21.42 -11.11
C LYS A 151 -7.68 -22.78 -11.34
N ASP A 152 -6.92 -23.73 -11.87
CA ASP A 152 -7.34 -25.12 -12.10
C ASP A 152 -7.59 -25.87 -10.79
N THR A 153 -6.92 -25.49 -9.69
CA THR A 153 -7.10 -26.06 -8.35
C THR A 153 -8.37 -25.58 -7.68
N ILE A 154 -8.75 -24.30 -7.87
CA ILE A 154 -9.92 -23.69 -7.24
C ILE A 154 -11.20 -23.99 -8.03
N GLY A 155 -11.10 -24.07 -9.36
CA GLY A 155 -12.24 -24.30 -10.25
C GLY A 155 -13.31 -23.21 -10.10
N THR A 156 -14.57 -23.62 -9.94
CA THR A 156 -15.73 -22.72 -9.74
C THR A 156 -16.14 -22.58 -8.27
N ASN A 157 -15.37 -23.14 -7.33
CA ASN A 157 -15.73 -23.21 -5.92
C ASN A 157 -15.38 -21.93 -5.15
N PHE A 158 -15.89 -20.78 -5.57
CA PHE A 158 -15.56 -19.49 -4.97
C PHE A 158 -16.74 -18.52 -4.91
N VAL A 159 -16.61 -17.52 -4.05
CA VAL A 159 -17.42 -16.30 -4.02
C VAL A 159 -16.55 -15.11 -4.41
N THR A 160 -17.13 -14.14 -5.12
CA THR A 160 -16.44 -12.93 -5.59
C THR A 160 -17.41 -11.74 -5.54
N ASP A 161 -16.88 -10.52 -5.58
CA ASP A 161 -17.69 -9.31 -5.68
C ASP A 161 -18.44 -9.28 -7.02
N ASN A 162 -19.77 -9.23 -6.94
CA ASN A 162 -20.66 -9.17 -8.11
C ASN A 162 -21.28 -7.77 -8.28
N PHE A 163 -20.60 -6.73 -7.83
CA PHE A 163 -21.15 -5.39 -7.87
C PHE A 163 -21.34 -4.93 -9.33
N ASN A 164 -22.58 -4.66 -9.72
CA ASN A 164 -22.96 -4.08 -11.01
C ASN A 164 -22.62 -4.91 -12.27
N LEU A 165 -22.69 -6.25 -12.17
CA LEU A 165 -22.54 -7.16 -13.32
C LEU A 165 -23.79 -7.31 -14.21
N SER A 166 -24.82 -6.46 -14.03
CA SER A 166 -26.11 -6.56 -14.73
C SER A 166 -26.06 -6.14 -16.20
N ASP A 167 -25.05 -5.38 -16.63
CA ASP A 167 -24.84 -5.01 -18.05
C ASP A 167 -24.33 -6.23 -18.86
N PRO A 168 -25.14 -6.78 -19.80
CA PRO A 168 -24.79 -7.97 -20.57
C PRO A 168 -23.59 -7.76 -21.52
N ALA A 169 -23.38 -6.54 -22.03
CA ALA A 169 -22.26 -6.24 -22.94
C ALA A 169 -20.92 -6.27 -22.20
N ARG A 170 -20.92 -5.90 -20.91
CA ARG A 170 -19.75 -5.96 -20.03
C ARG A 170 -19.50 -7.34 -19.43
N LYS A 171 -20.26 -8.38 -19.78
CA LYS A 171 -20.03 -9.77 -19.32
C LYS A 171 -18.92 -10.48 -20.10
N VAL A 172 -18.66 -10.09 -21.36
CA VAL A 172 -17.81 -10.87 -22.29
C VAL A 172 -16.30 -10.58 -22.12
N GLU A 173 -15.90 -9.34 -21.81
CA GLU A 173 -14.49 -9.00 -21.48
C GLU A 173 -14.00 -9.58 -20.13
N LYS A 174 -14.91 -10.11 -19.30
CA LYS A 174 -14.65 -10.57 -17.93
C LYS A 174 -14.05 -11.99 -17.82
N LYS A 175 -14.13 -12.81 -18.87
CA LYS A 175 -13.57 -14.19 -18.89
C LYS A 175 -12.04 -14.23 -18.71
N ASN A 176 -11.34 -13.12 -18.97
CA ASN A 176 -9.88 -13.00 -19.01
C ASN A 176 -9.29 -12.10 -17.91
N ARG A 177 -10.03 -11.70 -16.86
CA ARG A 177 -9.48 -10.84 -15.80
C ARG A 177 -8.55 -11.65 -14.89
N LYS A 178 -7.25 -11.37 -15.01
CA LYS A 178 -6.07 -12.13 -14.51
C LYS A 178 -5.65 -11.73 -13.09
N ALA A 179 -6.58 -11.55 -12.17
CA ALA A 179 -6.23 -11.19 -10.80
C ALA A 179 -7.19 -11.88 -9.82
N PHE A 180 -7.14 -13.21 -9.81
CA PHE A 180 -7.75 -13.97 -8.73
C PHE A 180 -6.80 -13.89 -7.55
N ASN A 181 -7.17 -13.25 -6.45
CA ASN A 181 -6.42 -13.33 -5.21
C ASN A 181 -7.28 -14.06 -4.19
N VAL A 182 -6.74 -15.12 -3.59
CA VAL A 182 -7.35 -15.64 -2.36
C VAL A 182 -6.83 -14.82 -1.18
N ILE A 183 -7.60 -14.76 -0.11
CA ILE A 183 -7.12 -14.21 1.15
C ILE A 183 -6.58 -15.35 2.01
N ARG A 184 -5.34 -15.21 2.45
CA ARG A 184 -4.67 -16.10 3.40
C ARG A 184 -4.56 -15.41 4.75
N LYS A 185 -4.42 -16.21 5.81
CA LYS A 185 -4.25 -15.76 7.18
C LYS A 185 -3.10 -16.51 7.84
N ILE A 186 -2.19 -15.78 8.45
CA ILE A 186 -1.16 -16.28 9.37
C ILE A 186 -1.62 -15.99 10.79
N SER A 187 -1.81 -17.03 11.60
CA SER A 187 -2.08 -16.86 13.03
C SER A 187 -0.80 -16.53 13.82
N PRO A 188 -0.91 -15.95 15.03
CA PRO A 188 0.24 -15.79 15.94
C PRO A 188 0.97 -17.10 16.27
N SER A 189 0.29 -18.24 16.16
CA SER A 189 0.88 -19.57 16.35
C SER A 189 1.70 -20.06 15.14
N GLY A 190 1.80 -19.27 14.07
CA GLY A 190 2.55 -19.62 12.86
C GLY A 190 1.82 -20.60 11.94
N MET A 191 0.48 -20.59 11.92
CA MET A 191 -0.31 -21.38 10.99
C MET A 191 -0.83 -20.50 9.85
N ILE A 192 -0.55 -20.90 8.62
CA ILE A 192 -1.13 -20.32 7.41
C ILE A 192 -2.41 -21.09 7.05
N SER A 193 -3.50 -20.36 6.85
CA SER A 193 -4.79 -20.89 6.45
C SER A 193 -5.40 -20.05 5.33
N THR A 194 -6.21 -20.67 4.47
CA THR A 194 -6.94 -19.97 3.41
C THR A 194 -8.32 -19.57 3.91
N LEU A 195 -8.67 -18.28 3.78
CA LEU A 195 -9.98 -17.79 4.17
C LEU A 195 -11.05 -18.32 3.21
N LYS A 196 -12.12 -18.88 3.79
CA LYS A 196 -13.23 -19.49 3.08
C LYS A 196 -14.55 -19.13 3.76
N THR A 197 -15.63 -19.20 3.00
CA THR A 197 -16.99 -19.16 3.56
C THR A 197 -17.25 -20.39 4.45
N PRO A 198 -18.29 -20.39 5.31
CA PRO A 198 -18.65 -21.54 6.13
C PRO A 198 -18.93 -22.83 5.33
N ASP A 199 -19.42 -22.72 4.10
CA ASP A 199 -19.63 -23.85 3.17
C ASP A 199 -18.37 -24.24 2.38
N GLY A 200 -17.21 -23.65 2.69
CA GLY A 200 -15.90 -24.04 2.16
C GLY A 200 -15.51 -23.42 0.82
N LYS A 201 -16.24 -22.41 0.33
CA LYS A 201 -15.89 -21.68 -0.90
C LYS A 201 -14.76 -20.70 -0.65
N PHE A 202 -13.85 -20.57 -1.61
CA PHE A 202 -12.81 -19.56 -1.56
C PHE A 202 -13.39 -18.15 -1.71
N ILE A 203 -12.79 -17.16 -1.04
CA ILE A 203 -13.20 -15.76 -1.14
C ILE A 203 -12.19 -15.03 -2.04
N LEU A 204 -12.66 -14.57 -3.20
CA LEU A 204 -11.83 -13.97 -4.25
C LEU A 204 -12.28 -12.53 -4.53
N PRO A 205 -11.76 -11.51 -3.80
CA PRO A 205 -11.97 -10.12 -4.15
C PRO A 205 -11.26 -9.77 -5.46
N ASN A 206 -11.94 -9.02 -6.31
CA ASN A 206 -11.47 -8.65 -7.63
C ASN A 206 -10.71 -7.31 -7.62
N GLN A 207 -9.57 -7.28 -8.32
CA GLN A 207 -8.75 -6.08 -8.52
C GLN A 207 -8.48 -5.31 -7.21
N ILE A 208 -8.07 -6.02 -6.15
CA ILE A 208 -7.76 -5.40 -4.86
C ILE A 208 -6.51 -4.49 -4.96
N SER A 209 -6.56 -3.29 -4.39
CA SER A 209 -5.47 -2.29 -4.45
C SER A 209 -4.97 -1.78 -3.09
N GLY A 210 -5.77 -1.95 -2.05
CA GLY A 210 -5.41 -1.67 -0.67
C GLY A 210 -6.23 -2.54 0.25
N MET A 211 -5.68 -2.88 1.42
CA MET A 211 -6.31 -3.80 2.36
C MET A 211 -5.98 -3.39 3.80
N THR A 212 -6.98 -3.42 4.67
CA THR A 212 -6.81 -3.17 6.11
C THR A 212 -7.89 -3.91 6.90
N ILE A 213 -7.79 -3.94 8.22
CA ILE A 213 -8.76 -4.58 9.12
C ILE A 213 -9.54 -3.50 9.88
N ASP A 214 -10.87 -3.56 9.82
CA ASP A 214 -11.74 -2.65 10.59
C ASP A 214 -11.75 -3.00 12.09
N LEU A 215 -12.36 -2.14 12.91
CA LEU A 215 -12.44 -2.32 14.37
C LEU A 215 -13.22 -3.59 14.78
N GLN A 216 -14.10 -4.08 13.90
CA GLN A 216 -14.88 -5.30 14.09
C GLN A 216 -14.10 -6.56 13.66
N GLY A 217 -12.94 -6.41 13.02
CA GLY A 217 -12.11 -7.53 12.54
C GLY A 217 -12.46 -8.00 11.14
N ASN A 218 -13.10 -7.17 10.31
CA ASN A 218 -13.38 -7.47 8.92
C ASN A 218 -12.35 -6.82 7.99
N ILE A 219 -12.18 -7.35 6.79
CA ILE A 219 -11.28 -6.76 5.81
C ILE A 219 -12.01 -5.61 5.11
N ILE A 220 -11.41 -4.42 5.10
CA ILE A 220 -11.77 -3.33 4.21
C ILE A 220 -10.77 -3.29 3.09
N PHE A 221 -11.24 -3.15 1.86
CA PHE A 221 -10.37 -3.16 0.70
C PHE A 221 -10.79 -2.17 -0.38
N GLY A 222 -9.79 -1.68 -1.11
CA GLY A 222 -9.97 -0.86 -2.30
C GLY A 222 -9.95 -1.71 -3.55
N SER A 223 -10.63 -1.25 -4.60
CA SER A 223 -10.54 -1.85 -5.93
C SER A 223 -10.06 -0.84 -6.97
N TYR A 224 -8.95 -1.13 -7.64
CA TYR A 224 -8.35 -0.25 -8.66
C TYR A 224 -8.96 -0.46 -10.06
N SER A 225 -8.42 0.28 -11.03
CA SER A 225 -8.75 0.16 -12.45
C SER A 225 -10.24 0.41 -12.72
N PHE A 226 -11.01 -0.60 -13.10
CA PHE A 226 -12.43 -0.47 -13.41
C PHE A 226 -13.33 -0.71 -12.20
N GLY A 227 -12.81 -1.32 -11.12
CA GLY A 227 -13.55 -1.52 -9.88
C GLY A 227 -13.96 -0.19 -9.27
N ARG A 228 -13.00 0.64 -8.83
CA ARG A 228 -13.23 2.00 -8.31
C ARG A 228 -14.24 2.06 -7.17
N PHE A 229 -14.08 1.17 -6.22
CA PHE A 229 -14.93 1.09 -5.05
C PHE A 229 -14.13 0.74 -3.80
N VAL A 230 -14.75 0.94 -2.64
CA VAL A 230 -14.30 0.39 -1.37
C VAL A 230 -15.29 -0.69 -0.97
N GLY A 231 -14.77 -1.89 -0.71
CA GLY A 231 -15.53 -3.07 -0.32
C GLY A 231 -15.17 -3.53 1.08
N LYS A 232 -16.00 -4.42 1.62
CA LYS A 232 -15.81 -5.08 2.90
C LYS A 232 -16.00 -6.58 2.75
N ILE A 233 -15.08 -7.36 3.33
CA ILE A 233 -15.21 -8.81 3.48
C ILE A 233 -15.46 -9.10 4.94
N ASP A 234 -16.64 -9.63 5.25
CA ASP A 234 -16.92 -10.19 6.56
C ASP A 234 -16.15 -11.51 6.71
N ILE A 235 -15.19 -11.55 7.64
CA ILE A 235 -14.27 -12.70 7.77
C ILE A 235 -15.00 -13.95 8.29
N ALA A 236 -16.06 -13.78 9.09
CA ALA A 236 -16.79 -14.89 9.68
C ALA A 236 -17.68 -15.62 8.66
N THR A 237 -18.28 -14.87 7.75
CA THR A 237 -19.24 -15.38 6.76
C THR A 237 -18.65 -15.52 5.36
N GLY A 238 -17.57 -14.79 5.06
CA GLY A 238 -17.01 -14.64 3.72
C GLY A 238 -17.83 -13.74 2.79
N ALA A 239 -18.84 -13.03 3.31
CA ALA A 239 -19.67 -12.13 2.52
C ALA A 239 -18.87 -10.90 2.06
N ILE A 240 -18.94 -10.59 0.76
CA ILE A 240 -18.33 -9.39 0.18
C ILE A 240 -19.43 -8.35 -0.06
N THR A 241 -19.31 -7.17 0.56
CA THR A 241 -20.30 -6.08 0.49
C THR A 241 -19.67 -4.77 0.04
N LEU A 242 -20.46 -3.94 -0.64
CA LEU A 242 -20.02 -2.63 -1.12
C LEU A 242 -20.13 -1.63 0.04
N VAL A 243 -19.04 -0.90 0.32
CA VAL A 243 -19.04 0.19 1.30
C VAL A 243 -19.38 1.51 0.62
N ALA A 244 -18.69 1.84 -0.48
CA ALA A 244 -18.89 3.08 -1.23
C ALA A 244 -18.28 2.99 -2.63
N GLY A 245 -18.65 3.93 -3.49
CA GLY A 245 -18.21 4.00 -4.88
C GLY A 245 -19.29 3.49 -5.84
N GLN A 246 -19.04 3.64 -7.14
CA GLN A 246 -19.94 3.15 -8.19
C GLN A 246 -19.17 2.15 -9.06
N PRO A 247 -19.15 0.86 -8.68
CA PRO A 247 -18.39 -0.15 -9.37
C PRO A 247 -18.63 -0.18 -10.87
N TYR A 248 -17.54 -0.17 -11.64
CA TYR A 248 -17.56 -0.29 -13.11
C TYR A 248 -18.33 0.83 -13.83
N LYS A 249 -18.58 1.96 -13.17
CA LYS A 249 -19.19 3.13 -13.80
C LYS A 249 -18.11 3.90 -14.57
N ARG A 250 -18.40 4.19 -15.85
CA ARG A 250 -17.57 4.99 -16.77
C ARG A 250 -16.11 4.51 -16.91
N GLU A 251 -15.92 3.35 -17.54
CA GLU A 251 -14.60 2.69 -17.68
C GLU A 251 -13.49 3.62 -18.20
N TRP A 252 -13.74 4.41 -19.25
CA TRP A 252 -12.73 5.26 -19.90
C TRP A 252 -12.66 6.70 -19.39
N CYS A 253 -13.69 7.15 -18.67
CA CYS A 253 -13.83 8.52 -18.16
C CYS A 253 -14.23 8.52 -16.69
N PRO A 254 -13.36 8.09 -15.76
CA PRO A 254 -13.65 8.20 -14.33
C PRO A 254 -13.93 9.65 -13.94
N VAL A 255 -14.83 9.84 -12.97
CA VAL A 255 -15.11 11.13 -12.36
C VAL A 255 -15.14 10.93 -10.86
N TYR A 256 -14.47 11.82 -10.13
CA TYR A 256 -14.59 11.89 -8.68
C TYR A 256 -15.87 12.62 -8.29
N THR A 257 -16.72 11.99 -7.49
CA THR A 257 -17.94 12.60 -6.94
C THR A 257 -17.99 12.31 -5.43
N GLN A 258 -18.03 13.36 -4.63
CA GLN A 258 -18.22 13.28 -3.17
C GLN A 258 -19.70 13.42 -2.80
N GLY A 259 -20.06 13.15 -1.55
CA GLY A 259 -21.44 13.16 -1.08
C GLY A 259 -21.88 11.81 -0.50
N PRO A 260 -23.18 11.46 -0.54
CA PRO A 260 -23.67 10.19 -0.01
C PRO A 260 -22.97 8.97 -0.64
N ILE A 261 -22.68 7.94 0.17
CA ILE A 261 -21.97 6.72 -0.29
C ILE A 261 -22.70 6.01 -1.45
N ALA A 262 -24.02 6.17 -1.55
CA ALA A 262 -24.85 5.59 -2.61
C ALA A 262 -24.63 6.21 -3.99
N THR A 263 -24.07 7.41 -4.07
CA THR A 263 -23.87 8.15 -5.33
C THR A 263 -22.42 8.58 -5.55
N ALA A 264 -21.57 8.48 -4.53
CA ALA A 264 -20.18 8.88 -4.60
C ALA A 264 -19.39 8.00 -5.59
N GLU A 265 -18.41 8.60 -6.27
CA GLU A 265 -17.62 7.97 -7.31
C GLU A 265 -16.14 8.22 -7.10
N PHE A 266 -15.33 7.20 -7.35
CA PHE A 266 -13.88 7.21 -7.15
C PHE A 266 -13.16 7.12 -8.49
N VAL A 267 -11.88 7.49 -8.50
CA VAL A 267 -11.05 7.42 -9.70
C VAL A 267 -10.08 6.25 -9.60
N GLU A 268 -9.18 6.27 -8.62
CA GLU A 268 -8.15 5.24 -8.43
C GLU A 268 -7.81 5.06 -6.95
N PRO A 269 -8.68 4.40 -6.16
CA PRO A 269 -8.38 4.12 -4.75
C PRO A 269 -7.21 3.14 -4.65
N GLU A 270 -6.17 3.51 -3.90
CA GLU A 270 -5.01 2.68 -3.60
C GLU A 270 -4.99 2.28 -2.12
N THR A 271 -4.04 2.81 -1.33
CA THR A 271 -3.87 2.44 0.08
C THR A 271 -5.11 2.82 0.89
N ILE A 272 -5.60 1.87 1.68
CA ILE A 272 -6.76 2.06 2.56
C ILE A 272 -6.33 1.83 4.01
N ILE A 273 -6.78 2.70 4.90
CA ILE A 273 -6.62 2.55 6.35
C ILE A 273 -7.95 2.81 7.06
N VAL A 274 -8.08 2.29 8.27
CA VAL A 274 -9.20 2.59 9.18
C VAL A 274 -8.63 3.26 10.42
N ASN A 275 -9.21 4.39 10.83
CA ASN A 275 -8.77 5.07 12.04
C ASN A 275 -9.47 4.53 13.30
N LYS A 276 -9.05 4.99 14.48
CA LYS A 276 -9.61 4.57 15.77
C LYS A 276 -11.12 4.85 15.94
N LYS A 277 -11.71 5.71 15.11
CA LYS A 277 -13.15 6.01 15.09
C LYS A 277 -13.94 5.12 14.12
N GLY A 278 -13.26 4.27 13.34
CA GLY A 278 -13.88 3.45 12.30
C GLY A 278 -14.08 4.19 10.98
N GLU A 279 -13.54 5.41 10.82
CA GLU A 279 -13.58 6.11 9.53
C GLU A 279 -12.58 5.44 8.57
N ILE A 280 -13.01 5.22 7.33
CA ILE A 280 -12.16 4.64 6.29
C ILE A 280 -11.51 5.78 5.52
N LEU A 281 -10.20 5.74 5.36
CA LEU A 281 -9.45 6.67 4.54
C LEU A 281 -8.76 5.92 3.43
N PHE A 282 -8.70 6.51 2.25
CA PHE A 282 -7.88 5.98 1.17
C PHE A 282 -7.20 7.09 0.37
N THR A 283 -6.06 6.78 -0.21
CA THR A 283 -5.43 7.63 -1.22
C THR A 283 -6.08 7.35 -2.57
N ASP A 284 -6.46 8.42 -3.28
CA ASP A 284 -6.81 8.34 -4.69
C ASP A 284 -5.64 8.88 -5.49
N GLN A 285 -4.84 7.96 -6.04
CA GLN A 285 -3.52 8.27 -6.56
C GLN A 285 -3.60 9.18 -7.80
N ARG A 286 -4.57 8.93 -8.68
CA ARG A 286 -4.73 9.65 -9.96
C ARG A 286 -5.16 11.10 -9.79
N ILE A 287 -5.88 11.41 -8.73
CA ILE A 287 -6.32 12.77 -8.40
C ILE A 287 -5.54 13.38 -7.22
N ASN A 288 -4.51 12.70 -6.71
CA ASN A 288 -3.62 13.17 -5.66
C ASN A 288 -4.34 13.61 -4.37
N ARG A 289 -5.34 12.84 -3.93
CA ARG A 289 -6.15 13.17 -2.74
C ARG A 289 -6.12 12.09 -1.69
N VAL A 290 -6.33 12.51 -0.45
CA VAL A 290 -6.76 11.63 0.65
C VAL A 290 -8.27 11.78 0.78
N ILE A 291 -8.99 10.69 0.59
CA ILE A 291 -10.45 10.61 0.64
C ILE A 291 -10.87 9.92 1.93
N LYS A 292 -11.97 10.39 2.52
CA LYS A 292 -12.56 9.84 3.74
C LYS A 292 -13.99 9.37 3.50
N ILE A 293 -14.31 8.20 4.03
CA ILE A 293 -15.65 7.64 4.15
C ILE A 293 -16.02 7.60 5.64
N ALA A 294 -17.04 8.37 6.01
CA ALA A 294 -17.55 8.45 7.37
C ALA A 294 -19.03 8.86 7.34
N ASP A 295 -19.83 8.41 8.31
CA ASP A 295 -21.22 8.84 8.49
C ASP A 295 -22.08 8.77 7.21
N GLY A 296 -21.91 7.70 6.43
CA GLY A 296 -22.63 7.47 5.18
C GLY A 296 -22.25 8.44 4.04
N LYS A 297 -21.12 9.15 4.16
CA LYS A 297 -20.65 10.15 3.18
C LYS A 297 -19.18 9.93 2.80
N VAL A 298 -18.89 10.30 1.55
CA VAL A 298 -17.54 10.43 0.98
C VAL A 298 -17.18 11.91 0.92
N SER A 299 -15.97 12.25 1.35
CA SER A 299 -15.43 13.61 1.28
C SER A 299 -13.93 13.60 1.02
N THR A 300 -13.41 14.63 0.33
CA THR A 300 -11.96 14.89 0.31
C THR A 300 -11.53 15.35 1.70
N LEU A 301 -10.62 14.59 2.34
CA LEU A 301 -10.01 14.98 3.61
C LEU A 301 -8.86 15.96 3.39
N ALA A 302 -8.00 15.67 2.40
CA ALA A 302 -6.88 16.53 2.02
C ALA A 302 -6.58 16.40 0.52
N GLY A 303 -6.03 17.46 -0.08
CA GLY A 303 -5.69 17.52 -1.51
C GLY A 303 -6.68 18.40 -2.28
N GLY A 304 -6.27 19.63 -2.55
CA GLY A 304 -7.09 20.65 -3.22
C GLY A 304 -6.91 20.73 -4.74
N ASN A 305 -6.27 19.74 -5.36
CA ASN A 305 -5.90 19.77 -6.77
C ASN A 305 -7.14 19.86 -7.67
N ILE A 306 -7.08 20.67 -8.73
CA ILE A 306 -8.14 20.75 -9.73
C ILE A 306 -8.16 19.43 -10.51
N ILE A 307 -9.32 18.78 -10.53
CA ILE A 307 -9.51 17.54 -11.29
C ILE A 307 -9.89 17.95 -12.71
N ASN A 308 -9.06 17.55 -13.66
CA ASN A 308 -9.29 17.83 -15.07
C ASN A 308 -10.50 17.05 -15.58
N PRO A 309 -11.38 17.67 -16.38
CA PRO A 309 -12.54 17.00 -16.94
C PRO A 309 -12.13 15.89 -17.92
N CYS A 310 -13.06 14.98 -18.23
CA CYS A 310 -12.82 13.95 -19.25
C CYS A 310 -12.82 14.57 -20.67
N SER A 311 -11.71 15.18 -21.06
CA SER A 311 -11.47 15.65 -22.44
C SER A 311 -9.98 15.71 -22.83
N ALA A 312 -9.06 15.53 -21.88
CA ALA A 312 -7.62 15.44 -22.12
C ALA A 312 -7.14 13.97 -22.04
N ASN A 313 -6.01 13.65 -22.67
CA ASN A 313 -5.43 12.31 -22.85
C ASN A 313 -5.17 11.47 -21.58
N ILE A 314 -5.56 11.97 -20.39
CA ILE A 314 -5.68 11.21 -19.13
C ILE A 314 -6.95 11.71 -18.42
N ALA A 315 -8.10 11.10 -18.70
CA ALA A 315 -9.39 11.49 -18.13
C ALA A 315 -9.41 11.50 -16.59
N GLY A 316 -9.99 12.51 -15.94
CA GLY A 316 -10.23 12.47 -14.49
C GLY A 316 -8.95 12.38 -13.64
N SER A 317 -7.84 12.95 -14.11
CA SER A 317 -6.62 13.14 -13.32
C SER A 317 -6.54 14.55 -12.74
N SER A 318 -5.68 14.75 -11.77
CA SER A 318 -5.22 16.08 -11.39
C SER A 318 -3.72 16.20 -11.63
N GLU A 319 -3.24 17.42 -11.87
CA GLU A 319 -1.82 17.70 -11.74
C GLU A 319 -1.42 17.54 -10.27
N GLY A 320 -0.24 16.98 -10.00
CA GLY A 320 0.33 16.89 -8.65
C GLY A 320 0.84 18.25 -8.16
N GLY A 321 1.23 18.33 -6.89
CA GLY A 321 1.86 19.54 -6.34
C GLY A 321 2.49 19.28 -4.97
N ASN A 322 3.18 20.28 -4.43
CA ASN A 322 3.85 20.18 -3.12
C ASN A 322 3.59 21.42 -2.28
N ARG A 323 2.35 21.58 -1.80
CA ARG A 323 1.96 22.77 -1.04
C ARG A 323 1.48 22.38 0.35
N ASP A 324 2.09 22.98 1.35
CA ASP A 324 1.66 22.92 2.76
C ASP A 324 0.50 23.89 3.05
N GLY A 325 -0.16 23.73 4.20
CA GLY A 325 -1.23 24.60 4.66
C GLY A 325 -2.50 23.83 5.05
N LYS A 326 -3.66 24.49 4.98
CA LYS A 326 -4.95 23.83 5.29
C LYS A 326 -5.17 22.64 4.35
N ALA A 327 -5.71 21.54 4.86
CA ALA A 327 -5.92 20.29 4.14
C ALA A 327 -6.70 20.47 2.82
N SER A 328 -7.67 21.37 2.80
CA SER A 328 -8.48 21.73 1.61
C SER A 328 -7.69 22.41 0.50
N THR A 329 -6.52 22.97 0.81
CA THR A 329 -5.65 23.70 -0.13
C THR A 329 -4.27 23.07 -0.28
N ALA A 330 -3.89 22.15 0.60
CA ALA A 330 -2.65 21.40 0.49
C ALA A 330 -2.65 20.58 -0.80
N LEU A 331 -1.46 20.36 -1.37
CA LEU A 331 -1.27 19.61 -2.60
C LEU A 331 -0.25 18.50 -2.37
N PHE A 332 -0.51 17.34 -2.99
CA PHE A 332 0.36 16.16 -2.99
C PHE A 332 0.78 15.80 -4.42
N GLY A 333 1.89 15.07 -4.55
CA GLY A 333 2.41 14.48 -5.77
C GLY A 333 2.49 12.96 -5.65
N SER A 334 1.44 12.28 -6.09
CA SER A 334 1.26 10.82 -5.98
C SER A 334 1.27 10.35 -4.51
N ALA A 335 0.31 10.81 -3.71
CA ALA A 335 0.09 10.30 -2.36
C ALA A 335 -0.23 8.80 -2.39
N LYS A 336 0.47 7.98 -1.58
CA LYS A 336 0.31 6.52 -1.55
C LYS A 336 0.06 5.97 -0.15
N GLY A 337 1.12 5.62 0.58
CA GLY A 337 1.06 5.06 1.92
C GLY A 337 0.54 6.06 2.95
N MET A 338 -0.17 5.53 3.95
CA MET A 338 -0.70 6.31 5.06
C MET A 338 -0.58 5.56 6.39
N ALA A 339 -0.24 6.27 7.47
CA ALA A 339 -0.22 5.71 8.82
C ALA A 339 -0.51 6.79 9.88
N TYR A 340 -1.21 6.41 10.95
CA TYR A 340 -1.49 7.31 12.08
C TYR A 340 -0.46 7.15 13.20
N ASP A 341 -0.08 8.25 13.84
CA ASP A 341 0.56 8.20 15.15
C ASP A 341 -0.47 8.08 16.30
N SER A 342 0.07 7.94 17.52
CA SER A 342 -0.71 7.74 18.74
C SER A 342 -1.69 8.88 19.03
N VAL A 343 -1.34 10.11 18.66
CA VAL A 343 -2.11 11.36 18.88
C VAL A 343 -3.03 11.72 17.71
N GLY A 344 -3.01 10.95 16.62
CA GLY A 344 -3.94 11.08 15.50
C GLY A 344 -3.47 11.98 14.36
N ASN A 345 -2.18 12.29 14.26
CA ASN A 345 -1.62 12.82 13.03
C ASN A 345 -1.52 11.70 11.99
N LEU A 346 -1.86 12.02 10.75
CA LEU A 346 -1.76 11.14 9.61
C LEU A 346 -0.49 11.46 8.82
N TYR A 347 0.43 10.50 8.72
CA TYR A 347 1.60 10.58 7.86
C TYR A 347 1.26 9.98 6.50
N ILE A 348 1.68 10.66 5.44
CA ILE A 348 1.32 10.35 4.06
C ILE A 348 2.62 10.36 3.24
N THR A 349 2.91 9.28 2.52
CA THR A 349 4.04 9.27 1.59
C THR A 349 3.66 10.04 0.33
N ASP A 350 4.44 11.05 -0.02
CA ASP A 350 4.24 11.91 -1.18
C ASP A 350 5.35 11.61 -2.20
N VAL A 351 5.11 10.55 -2.98
CA VAL A 351 6.13 9.77 -3.70
C VAL A 351 6.90 10.64 -4.71
N SER A 352 6.17 11.41 -5.53
CA SER A 352 6.77 12.24 -6.58
C SER A 352 7.51 13.44 -6.01
N ASN A 353 7.19 13.86 -4.78
CA ASN A 353 7.87 14.94 -4.08
C ASN A 353 9.02 14.45 -3.19
N HIS A 354 9.22 13.13 -3.10
CA HIS A 354 10.23 12.48 -2.26
C HIS A 354 10.14 12.95 -0.80
N SER A 355 8.93 12.99 -0.26
CA SER A 355 8.70 13.51 1.09
C SER A 355 7.64 12.70 1.83
N ILE A 356 7.65 12.84 3.14
CA ILE A 356 6.55 12.41 4.00
C ILE A 356 5.84 13.66 4.49
N ARG A 357 4.52 13.69 4.31
CA ARG A 357 3.64 14.79 4.70
C ARG A 357 2.92 14.39 5.97
N LYS A 358 2.66 15.36 6.85
CA LYS A 358 1.92 15.17 8.11
C LYS A 358 0.64 16.00 8.07
N LEU A 359 -0.50 15.35 8.21
CA LEU A 359 -1.81 15.97 8.40
C LEU A 359 -2.21 15.87 9.87
N THR A 360 -2.36 17.02 10.53
CA THR A 360 -2.78 17.07 11.94
C THR A 360 -4.30 16.98 12.09
N PRO A 361 -4.83 16.60 13.28
CA PRO A 361 -6.26 16.66 13.58
C PRO A 361 -6.89 18.05 13.37
N ALA A 362 -6.09 19.12 13.45
CA ALA A 362 -6.51 20.49 13.18
C ALA A 362 -6.69 20.79 11.67
N GLY A 363 -6.45 19.81 10.79
CA GLY A 363 -6.61 19.96 9.35
C GLY A 363 -5.47 20.73 8.69
N ILE A 364 -4.26 20.68 9.25
CA ILE A 364 -3.06 21.30 8.69
C ILE A 364 -2.14 20.22 8.13
N VAL A 365 -1.74 20.38 6.87
CA VAL A 365 -0.74 19.57 6.19
C VAL A 365 0.59 20.32 6.19
N SER A 366 1.66 19.65 6.60
CA SER A 366 3.04 20.14 6.50
C SER A 366 3.97 19.08 5.92
N THR A 367 5.10 19.50 5.37
CA THR A 367 6.22 18.58 5.08
C THR A 367 6.85 18.16 6.40
N PHE A 368 6.85 16.85 6.69
CA PHE A 368 7.43 16.29 7.91
C PHE A 368 8.90 15.92 7.72
N ALA A 369 9.22 15.32 6.57
CA ALA A 369 10.58 14.92 6.23
C ALA A 369 10.77 14.89 4.70
N LYS A 370 12.01 15.10 4.23
CA LYS A 370 12.39 15.10 2.82
C LYS A 370 13.79 14.51 2.62
#